data_AF-A0A3P6BZM8-F1
#
_entry.id   AF-A0A3P6BZM8-F1
#
_cell.length_a   1.000
_cell.length_b   1.000
_cell.length_c   1.000
_cell.angle_alpha   90.00
_cell.angle_beta   90.00
_cell.angle_gamma   90.00
#
_symmetry.space_group_name_H-M   'P 1'
#
loop_
_entity.id
_entity.type
_entity.pdbx_description
1 polymer ?
#
loop_
_entity_poly.entity_id
_entity_poly.type
_entity_poly.pdbx_seq_one_letter_code
_entity_poly.pdbx_strand_id
1 'polypeptide(L)'
;MSAVAINHLFGLPETIEKLIFPTSRSGEGNETRGGGNNNIPIDILESPKEYIFYVDIPGISKSDIQVTVEEERTLVIKSNGKRKREDHDESEEGCKYIRLERRLPQNLVKKFRLPEDADVEAVAAKYQDGVLTVTVGKVPPQPPKSKTVQIAVS
;
A
#
# COMPACT_ATOMS: atom_id res chain seq x y z
N MET A 1 23.95 1.46 8.36
CA MET A 1 24.28 0.16 7.74
C MET A 1 23.83 0.23 6.28
N SER A 2 24.72 -0.14 5.36
CA SER A 2 24.57 0.07 3.91
C SER A 2 23.39 -0.72 3.33
N ALA A 3 22.69 -0.14 2.36
CA ALA A 3 21.45 -0.63 1.72
C ALA A 3 21.59 -1.90 0.86
N VAL A 4 22.66 -2.69 1.07
CA VAL A 4 23.03 -3.83 0.21
C VAL A 4 22.75 -5.19 0.89
N ALA A 5 22.16 -5.22 2.09
CA ALA A 5 22.02 -6.45 2.87
C ALA A 5 20.56 -6.82 3.21
N ILE A 6 19.62 -6.67 2.27
CA ILE A 6 18.24 -7.18 2.44
C ILE A 6 17.95 -8.41 1.54
N ASN A 7 18.70 -8.58 0.43
CA ASN A 7 18.50 -9.62 -0.60
C ASN A 7 18.37 -11.09 -0.13
N HIS A 8 18.63 -11.42 1.14
CA HIS A 8 18.69 -12.80 1.62
C HIS A 8 17.73 -13.18 2.76
N LEU A 9 16.95 -12.25 3.33
CA LEU A 9 16.20 -12.60 4.55
C LEU A 9 14.89 -13.38 4.29
N PHE A 10 14.31 -13.28 3.09
CA PHE A 10 13.02 -13.93 2.78
C PHE A 10 12.95 -14.72 1.47
N GLY A 11 14.03 -14.78 0.69
CA GLY A 11 14.05 -15.52 -0.59
C GLY A 11 13.02 -15.03 -1.61
N LEU A 12 12.56 -13.78 -1.48
CA LEU A 12 11.56 -13.21 -2.36
C LEU A 12 12.19 -12.76 -3.68
N PRO A 13 11.50 -12.94 -4.82
CA PRO A 13 11.87 -12.27 -6.05
C PRO A 13 12.01 -10.76 -5.83
N GLU A 14 13.03 -10.11 -6.40
CA GLU A 14 13.27 -8.66 -6.27
C GLU A 14 12.04 -7.81 -6.68
N THR A 15 11.18 -8.36 -7.52
CA THR A 15 9.90 -7.75 -7.93
C THR A 15 8.91 -7.60 -6.77
N ILE A 16 8.94 -8.51 -5.79
CA ILE A 16 8.03 -8.56 -4.64
C ILE A 16 8.58 -7.77 -3.45
N GLU A 17 9.90 -7.63 -3.32
CA GLU A 17 10.49 -6.88 -2.20
C GLU A 17 10.00 -5.43 -2.15
N LYS A 18 9.82 -4.77 -3.30
CA LYS A 18 9.35 -3.38 -3.39
C LYS A 18 7.89 -3.20 -2.97
N LEU A 19 7.11 -4.29 -2.99
CA LEU A 19 5.73 -4.35 -2.54
C LEU A 19 5.63 -4.48 -1.02
N ILE A 20 6.54 -5.26 -0.42
CA ILE A 20 6.57 -5.55 1.02
C ILE A 20 7.34 -4.48 1.80
N PHE A 21 8.44 -4.00 1.22
CA PHE A 21 9.33 -3.00 1.80
C PHE A 21 9.37 -1.77 0.89
N PRO A 22 8.45 -0.80 1.05
CA PRO A 22 8.54 0.44 0.31
C PRO A 22 9.81 1.19 0.74
N THR A 23 10.85 1.13 -0.09
CA THR A 23 12.08 1.89 0.14
C THR A 23 11.76 3.38 0.10
N SER A 24 11.90 4.06 1.23
CA SER A 24 12.01 5.52 1.27
C SER A 24 13.27 5.93 0.50
N ARG A 25 13.11 6.33 -0.75
CA ARG A 25 14.21 6.78 -1.62
C ARG A 25 14.73 8.11 -1.08
N SER A 26 15.98 8.11 -0.65
CA SER A 26 16.75 9.26 -0.18
C SER A 26 17.06 10.22 -1.33
N GLY A 27 16.64 11.47 -1.19
CA GLY A 27 17.12 12.66 -1.91
C GLY A 27 16.90 13.87 -0.99
N GLU A 28 17.94 14.65 -0.78
CA GLU A 28 18.06 15.73 0.21
C GLU A 28 16.87 16.71 0.24
N GLY A 29 16.44 17.09 1.45
CA GLY A 29 15.59 18.27 1.65
C GLY A 29 14.47 18.10 2.66
N ASN A 30 14.80 18.38 3.92
CA ASN A 30 13.89 18.71 5.01
C ASN A 30 13.16 17.55 5.72
N GLU A 31 13.47 17.46 7.01
CA GLU A 31 12.93 16.52 7.97
C GLU A 31 11.41 16.63 8.08
N THR A 32 10.68 15.81 7.31
CA THR A 32 9.48 15.21 7.87
C THR A 32 9.86 13.79 8.25
N ARG A 33 10.24 13.62 9.52
CA ARG A 33 10.13 12.34 10.21
C ARG A 33 8.67 11.88 10.08
N GLY A 34 8.32 11.25 8.96
CA GLY A 34 7.09 10.48 8.79
C GLY A 34 7.18 9.14 9.54
N GLY A 35 7.87 9.11 10.68
CA GLY A 35 7.79 8.06 11.68
C GLY A 35 6.49 8.20 12.46
N GLY A 36 5.36 8.31 11.76
CA GLY A 36 4.06 8.04 12.35
C GLY A 36 3.91 6.53 12.31
N ASN A 37 3.78 5.89 13.47
CA ASN A 37 3.33 4.50 13.56
C ASN A 37 1.92 4.38 12.95
N ASN A 38 1.85 4.34 11.62
CA ASN A 38 0.67 4.04 10.82
C ASN A 38 0.49 2.53 10.77
N ASN A 39 0.34 1.91 11.95
CA ASN A 39 0.21 0.46 12.10
C ASN A 39 -1.23 0.03 11.79
N ILE A 40 -1.70 0.35 10.59
CA ILE A 40 -2.87 -0.30 10.03
C ILE A 40 -2.42 -1.66 9.50
N PRO A 41 -3.04 -2.76 9.95
CA PRO A 41 -2.82 -4.10 9.40
C PRO A 41 -3.11 -4.12 7.91
N ILE A 42 -2.19 -4.69 7.15
CA ILE A 42 -2.32 -4.86 5.71
C ILE A 42 -1.82 -6.25 5.34
N ASP A 43 -2.67 -6.99 4.65
CA ASP A 43 -2.29 -8.23 3.98
C ASP A 43 -2.19 -7.99 2.48
N ILE A 44 -1.16 -8.55 1.86
CA ILE A 44 -0.97 -8.51 0.42
C ILE A 44 -0.92 -9.93 -0.08
N LEU A 45 -1.91 -10.29 -0.90
CA LEU A 45 -2.03 -11.59 -1.51
C LEU A 45 -1.68 -11.47 -3.00
N GLU A 46 -0.70 -12.23 -3.44
CA GLU A 46 -0.44 -12.45 -4.86
C GLU A 46 -1.16 -13.72 -5.32
N SER A 47 -1.88 -13.60 -6.43
CA SER A 47 -2.44 -14.74 -7.17
C SER A 47 -1.85 -14.77 -8.59
N PRO A 48 -2.08 -15.83 -9.38
CA PRO A 48 -1.66 -15.86 -10.78
C PRO A 48 -2.28 -14.76 -11.65
N LYS A 49 -3.39 -14.14 -11.22
CA LYS A 49 -4.15 -13.17 -12.03
C LYS A 49 -4.09 -11.75 -11.51
N GLU A 50 -3.78 -11.56 -10.22
CA GLU A 50 -3.96 -10.26 -9.55
C GLU A 50 -3.17 -10.18 -8.24
N TYR A 51 -2.89 -8.94 -7.85
CA TYR A 51 -2.46 -8.55 -6.51
C TYR A 51 -3.65 -8.01 -5.74
N ILE A 52 -3.85 -8.49 -4.50
CA ILE A 52 -4.97 -8.09 -3.65
C ILE A 52 -4.43 -7.55 -2.33
N PHE A 53 -4.86 -6.35 -1.97
CA PHE A 53 -4.49 -5.68 -0.72
C PHE A 53 -5.72 -5.65 0.18
N TYR A 54 -5.60 -6.21 1.38
CA TYR A 54 -6.61 -6.10 2.43
C TYR A 54 -6.10 -5.11 3.46
N VAL A 55 -6.84 -4.03 3.70
CA VAL A 55 -6.44 -2.95 4.60
C VAL A 55 -7.53 -2.70 5.62
N ASP A 56 -7.19 -2.87 6.90
CA ASP A 56 -8.14 -2.72 8.00
C ASP A 56 -8.32 -1.25 8.38
N ILE A 57 -9.41 -0.63 7.93
CA ILE A 57 -9.72 0.79 8.20
C ILE A 57 -11.09 0.95 8.88
N PRO A 58 -11.41 0.22 9.96
CA PRO A 58 -12.77 0.22 10.48
C PRO A 58 -13.14 1.58 11.09
N GLY A 59 -14.41 1.98 10.96
CA GLY A 59 -14.94 3.21 11.53
C GLY A 59 -14.56 4.50 10.78
N ILE A 60 -13.99 4.37 9.58
CA ILE A 60 -13.80 5.48 8.64
C ILE A 60 -14.88 5.41 7.55
N SER A 61 -15.38 6.58 7.14
CA SER A 61 -16.34 6.68 6.05
C SER A 61 -15.67 6.36 4.71
N LYS A 62 -16.37 5.67 3.81
CA LYS A 62 -15.88 5.39 2.45
C LYS A 62 -15.50 6.69 1.71
N SER A 63 -16.23 7.78 1.94
CA SER A 63 -15.98 9.09 1.34
C SER A 63 -14.60 9.65 1.67
N ASP A 64 -14.02 9.23 2.79
CA ASP A 64 -12.76 9.77 3.29
C ASP A 64 -11.57 8.91 2.86
N ILE A 65 -11.82 7.84 2.09
CA ILE A 65 -10.80 6.90 1.61
C ILE A 65 -10.58 7.16 0.12
N GLN A 66 -9.32 7.36 -0.25
CA GLN A 66 -8.89 7.57 -1.62
C GLN A 66 -7.87 6.50 -2.01
N VAL A 67 -8.08 5.91 -3.18
CA VAL A 67 -7.15 4.96 -3.80
C VAL A 67 -6.75 5.51 -5.15
N THR A 68 -5.45 5.67 -5.38
CA THR A 68 -4.90 6.23 -6.63
C THR A 68 -3.67 5.44 -7.04
N VAL A 69 -3.42 5.35 -8.34
CA VAL A 69 -2.11 4.97 -8.86
C VAL A 69 -1.39 6.25 -9.27
N GLU A 70 -0.31 6.57 -8.57
CA GLU A 70 0.58 7.70 -8.88
C GLU A 70 1.65 7.25 -9.90
N GLU A 71 2.55 8.18 -10.24
CA GLU A 71 3.71 7.92 -11.09
C GLU A 71 4.54 6.70 -10.62
N GLU A 72 5.33 6.16 -11.55
CA GLU A 72 6.17 4.98 -11.31
C GLU A 72 5.41 3.71 -10.87
N ARG A 73 4.11 3.60 -11.21
CA ARG A 73 3.24 2.47 -10.84
C ARG A 73 3.09 2.32 -9.33
N THR A 74 2.94 3.45 -8.63
CA THR A 74 2.80 3.44 -7.16
C THR A 74 1.32 3.45 -6.78
N LEU A 75 0.83 2.35 -6.20
CA LEU A 75 -0.48 2.32 -5.56
C LEU A 75 -0.44 3.12 -4.26
N VAL A 76 -1.35 4.06 -4.11
CA VAL A 76 -1.42 4.97 -2.97
C VAL A 76 -2.82 4.92 -2.38
N ILE A 77 -2.88 4.52 -1.11
CA ILE A 77 -4.09 4.50 -0.29
C ILE A 77 -3.96 5.62 0.73
N LYS A 78 -4.88 6.58 0.67
CA LYS A 78 -4.93 7.75 1.55
C LYS A 78 -6.26 7.79 2.27
N SER A 79 -6.24 8.25 3.52
CA SER A 79 -7.45 8.70 4.19
C SER A 79 -7.15 9.81 5.17
N ASN A 80 -7.95 10.89 5.09
CA ASN A 80 -7.95 11.98 6.07
C ASN A 80 -9.16 11.84 7.02
N GLY A 81 -9.85 10.70 6.95
CA GLY A 81 -10.99 10.41 7.80
C GLY A 81 -10.53 10.22 9.23
N LYS A 82 -11.27 10.80 10.17
CA LYS A 82 -11.11 10.49 11.58
C LYS A 82 -12.08 9.38 11.94
N ARG A 83 -11.61 8.41 12.73
CA ARG A 83 -12.54 7.45 13.34
C ARG A 83 -13.47 8.26 14.22
N LYS A 84 -14.75 8.30 13.85
CA LYS A 84 -15.78 8.93 14.69
C LYS A 84 -15.72 8.24 16.04
N ARG A 85 -15.36 9.00 17.05
CA ARG A 85 -15.71 8.68 18.42
C ARG A 85 -17.07 9.33 18.60
N GLU A 86 -18.00 8.64 19.24
CA GLU A 86 -19.12 9.38 19.81
C GLU A 86 -18.47 10.36 20.78
N ASP A 87 -18.74 11.65 20.54
CA ASP A 87 -18.19 12.75 21.31
C ASP A 87 -18.79 12.69 22.73
N HIS A 88 -18.39 11.70 23.52
CA HIS A 88 -18.10 11.94 24.92
C HIS A 88 -16.82 12.78 24.96
N ASP A 89 -16.89 13.96 24.34
CA ASP A 89 -16.05 15.06 24.71
C ASP A 89 -16.30 15.30 26.20
N GLU A 90 -15.32 15.90 26.84
CA GLU A 90 -15.35 16.30 28.25
C GLU A 90 -16.53 17.25 28.59
N SER A 91 -17.40 17.54 27.61
CA SER A 91 -18.65 18.30 27.64
C SER A 91 -19.92 17.49 27.94
N GLU A 92 -19.93 16.16 27.78
CA GLU A 92 -20.99 15.33 28.37
C GLU A 92 -20.62 15.04 29.82
N GLU A 93 -21.15 15.84 30.75
CA GLU A 93 -20.89 15.72 32.18
C GLU A 93 -20.98 14.26 32.66
N GLY A 94 -19.82 13.66 32.95
CA GLY A 94 -19.72 12.37 33.65
C GLY A 94 -19.08 11.21 32.88
N CYS A 95 -18.81 11.32 31.56
CA CYS A 95 -18.20 10.23 30.80
C CYS A 95 -16.68 10.38 30.68
N LYS A 96 -15.93 9.29 30.96
CA LYS A 96 -14.46 9.25 30.79
C LYS A 96 -14.01 7.92 30.20
N TYR A 97 -13.05 7.97 29.30
CA TYR A 97 -12.37 6.77 28.81
C TYR A 97 -11.56 6.12 29.94
N ILE A 98 -11.89 4.88 30.31
CA ILE A 98 -11.08 4.08 31.24
C ILE A 98 -9.87 3.46 30.52
N ARG A 99 -10.03 3.13 29.23
CA ARG A 99 -8.99 2.54 28.38
C ARG A 99 -9.23 2.86 26.92
N LEU A 100 -8.16 3.15 26.17
CA LEU A 100 -8.21 3.55 24.77
C LEU A 100 -7.13 2.85 23.93
N GLU A 101 -7.47 1.68 23.39
CA GLU A 101 -6.57 0.87 22.56
C GLU A 101 -6.72 1.16 21.07
N ARG A 102 -7.96 1.40 20.63
CA ARG A 102 -8.30 1.61 19.22
C ARG A 102 -7.82 3.00 18.81
N ARG A 103 -6.78 3.05 17.99
CA ARG A 103 -6.26 4.27 17.38
C ARG A 103 -6.17 4.06 15.88
N LEU A 104 -6.76 4.96 15.10
CA LEU A 104 -6.35 5.15 13.72
C LEU A 104 -5.53 6.43 13.62
N PRO A 105 -4.51 6.46 12.75
CA PRO A 105 -3.85 7.71 12.41
C PRO A 105 -4.88 8.69 11.84
N GLN A 106 -4.77 9.97 12.21
CA GLN A 106 -5.63 11.02 11.64
C GLN A 106 -5.44 11.15 10.13
N ASN A 107 -4.23 10.87 9.65
CA ASN A 107 -3.88 10.84 8.23
C ASN A 107 -3.23 9.48 7.92
N LEU A 108 -3.98 8.61 7.25
CA LEU A 108 -3.47 7.36 6.71
C LEU A 108 -2.85 7.64 5.34
N VAL A 109 -1.60 7.25 5.14
CA VAL A 109 -0.99 7.17 3.81
C VAL A 109 -0.20 5.87 3.73
N LYS A 110 -0.53 5.02 2.77
CA LYS A 110 0.20 3.79 2.44
C LYS A 110 0.53 3.81 0.96
N LYS A 111 1.79 3.52 0.64
CA LYS A 111 2.32 3.52 -0.72
C LYS A 111 2.95 2.17 -1.01
N PHE A 112 2.60 1.59 -2.14
CA PHE A 112 3.07 0.30 -2.61
C PHE A 112 3.56 0.45 -4.03
N ARG A 113 4.81 0.10 -4.30
CA ARG A 113 5.29 0.06 -5.68
C ARG A 113 4.83 -1.25 -6.30
N LEU A 114 4.03 -1.14 -7.36
CA LEU A 114 3.49 -2.32 -8.02
C LEU A 114 4.58 -2.98 -8.88
N PRO A 115 4.58 -4.32 -8.97
CA PRO A 115 5.41 -5.08 -9.90
C PRO A 115 5.17 -4.70 -11.36
N GLU A 116 6.09 -5.08 -12.25
CA GLU A 116 6.00 -4.74 -13.68
C GLU A 116 4.86 -5.46 -14.42
N ASP A 117 4.47 -6.63 -13.94
CA ASP A 117 3.35 -7.41 -14.45
C ASP A 117 2.01 -6.94 -13.88
N ALA A 118 1.97 -5.92 -13.03
CA ALA A 118 0.72 -5.33 -12.57
C ALA A 118 0.07 -4.46 -13.67
N ASP A 119 -1.20 -4.72 -13.95
CA ASP A 119 -2.05 -3.91 -14.81
C ASP A 119 -2.62 -2.73 -14.02
N VAL A 120 -1.97 -1.57 -14.18
CA VAL A 120 -2.37 -0.33 -13.50
C VAL A 120 -3.67 0.27 -14.02
N GLU A 121 -4.18 -0.17 -15.17
CA GLU A 121 -5.46 0.27 -15.70
C GLU A 121 -6.61 -0.58 -15.11
N ALA A 122 -6.32 -1.82 -14.73
CA ALA A 122 -7.26 -2.76 -14.12
C ALA A 122 -7.22 -2.72 -12.57
N VAL A 123 -7.44 -1.54 -11.98
CA VAL A 123 -7.54 -1.36 -10.53
C VAL A 123 -8.99 -1.24 -10.08
N ALA A 124 -9.38 -2.07 -9.11
CA ALA A 124 -10.69 -2.03 -8.47
C ALA A 124 -10.56 -1.90 -6.95
N ALA A 125 -11.53 -1.26 -6.31
CA ALA A 125 -11.57 -1.12 -4.86
C ALA A 125 -12.97 -1.37 -4.31
N LYS A 126 -13.04 -2.14 -3.22
CA LYS A 126 -14.26 -2.40 -2.45
C LYS A 126 -13.99 -2.08 -0.99
N TYR A 127 -14.96 -1.46 -0.32
CA TYR A 127 -14.89 -1.20 1.12
C TYR A 127 -16.14 -1.77 1.77
N GLN A 128 -15.96 -2.76 2.63
CA GLN A 128 -17.03 -3.50 3.27
C GLN A 128 -16.60 -3.91 4.67
N ASP A 129 -17.48 -3.77 5.65
CA ASP A 129 -17.29 -4.23 7.03
C ASP A 129 -16.00 -3.71 7.69
N GLY A 130 -15.56 -2.51 7.30
CA GLY A 130 -14.35 -1.86 7.81
C GLY A 130 -13.04 -2.30 7.14
N VAL A 131 -13.11 -3.14 6.11
CA VAL A 131 -11.94 -3.60 5.33
C VAL A 131 -11.99 -3.01 3.93
N LEU A 132 -10.89 -2.38 3.53
CA LEU A 132 -10.66 -1.93 2.15
C LEU A 132 -9.92 -3.04 1.40
N THR A 133 -10.55 -3.56 0.36
CA THR A 133 -9.95 -4.49 -0.60
C THR A 133 -9.60 -3.74 -1.86
N VAL A 134 -8.32 -3.71 -2.22
CA VAL A 134 -7.84 -3.17 -3.50
C VAL A 134 -7.32 -4.32 -4.34
N THR A 135 -7.82 -4.45 -5.55
CA THR A 135 -7.41 -5.49 -6.51
C THR A 135 -6.73 -4.83 -7.70
N VAL A 136 -5.56 -5.33 -8.06
CA VAL A 136 -4.78 -4.90 -9.23
C VAL A 136 -4.55 -6.12 -10.11
N GLY A 137 -5.13 -6.12 -11.31
CA GLY A 137 -4.95 -7.21 -12.27
C GLY A 137 -3.49 -7.40 -12.67
N LYS A 138 -3.16 -8.55 -13.23
CA LYS A 138 -1.86 -8.82 -13.87
C LYS A 138 -2.00 -8.78 -15.39
N VAL A 139 -1.01 -8.20 -16.05
CA VAL A 139 -0.88 -8.23 -17.50
C VAL A 139 -0.53 -9.67 -17.92
N PRO A 140 -1.27 -10.27 -18.87
CA PRO A 140 -0.92 -11.59 -19.38
C PRO A 140 0.51 -11.60 -19.95
N PRO A 141 1.28 -12.69 -19.75
CA PRO A 141 2.61 -12.79 -20.32
C PRO A 141 2.51 -12.65 -21.84
N GLN A 142 3.19 -11.65 -22.41
CA GLN A 142 3.26 -11.51 -23.86
C GLN A 142 4.04 -12.69 -24.44
N PRO A 143 3.59 -13.29 -25.55
CA PRO A 143 4.36 -14.34 -26.21
C PRO A 143 5.75 -13.79 -26.58
N PRO A 144 6.82 -14.60 -26.45
CA PRO A 144 8.17 -14.15 -26.70
C PRO A 144 8.27 -13.59 -28.13
N LYS A 145 8.61 -12.30 -28.25
CA LYS A 145 8.90 -11.68 -29.53
C LYS A 145 10.21 -12.29 -30.05
N SER A 146 10.12 -13.19 -31.02
CA SER A 146 11.28 -13.77 -31.69
C SER A 146 12.10 -12.64 -32.33
N LYS A 147 13.37 -12.51 -31.93
CA LYS A 147 14.33 -11.61 -32.61
C LYS A 147 15.18 -12.43 -33.55
N THR A 148 15.07 -12.16 -34.85
CA THR A 148 16.01 -12.69 -35.85
C THR A 148 17.33 -11.96 -35.70
N VAL A 149 18.39 -12.68 -35.33
CA VAL A 149 19.75 -12.14 -35.26
C VAL A 149 20.43 -12.41 -36.60
N GLN A 150 21.02 -11.38 -37.21
CA GLN A 150 21.82 -11.57 -38.42
C GLN A 150 23.20 -12.15 -38.06
N ILE A 151 23.63 -13.14 -38.82
CA ILE A 151 24.94 -13.76 -38.67
C ILE A 151 25.96 -12.88 -39.41
N ALA A 152 26.89 -12.28 -38.67
CA ALA A 152 28.03 -11.60 -39.26
C ALA A 152 29.12 -12.61 -39.62
N VAL A 153 29.65 -12.53 -40.83
CA VAL A 153 30.82 -13.30 -41.28
C VAL A 153 32.06 -12.43 -41.09
N SER A 154 33.09 -13.00 -40.44
CA SER A 154 34.41 -12.40 -40.20
C SER A 154 35.36 -12.61 -41.37
#